data_AF-A0A6N7SQ96-F1
#
_entry.id   AF-A0A6N7SQ96-F1
#
_cell.length_a   1.000
_cell.length_b   1.000
_cell.length_c   1.000
_cell.angle_alpha   90.00
_cell.angle_beta   90.00
_cell.angle_gamma   90.00
#
_symmetry.space_group_name_H-M   'P 1'
#
loop_
_entity.id
_entity.type
_entity.pdbx_description
1 polymer ?
#
loop_
_entity_poly.entity_id
_entity_poly.type
_entity_poly.pdbx_seq_one_letter_code
_entity_poly.pdbx_strand_id
1 'polypeptide(L)'
;MADLKILQAETQANVPFSLEFDVLGLEYFVMNCTDDYVYASLKKNAPLDECLPIPPGCGIVLTVNKRREPENCSKTVYIIPEGTSERKVVAQCILWQ
;
A
#
# COMPACT_ATOMS: atom_id res chain seq x y z
N MET A 1 -2.03 10.22 23.23
CA MET A 1 -1.16 10.72 22.13
C MET A 1 -1.69 10.14 20.83
N ALA A 2 -1.61 10.87 19.73
CA ALA A 2 -1.93 10.33 18.41
C ALA A 2 -0.63 9.77 17.81
N ASP A 3 -0.57 8.45 17.62
CA ASP A 3 0.56 7.79 16.95
C ASP A 3 0.26 7.68 15.46
N LEU A 4 1.15 8.21 14.63
CA LEU A 4 1.07 8.12 13.18
C LEU A 4 2.01 7.01 12.69
N LYS A 5 1.47 6.04 11.97
CA LYS A 5 2.22 4.94 11.35
C LYS A 5 2.29 5.16 9.85
N ILE A 6 3.36 5.82 9.40
CA ILE A 6 3.56 6.23 8.00
C ILE A 6 4.89 5.66 7.51
N LEU A 7 4.87 5.06 6.32
CA LEU A 7 6.04 4.60 5.59
C LEU A 7 6.03 5.21 4.19
N GLN A 8 7.21 5.42 3.62
CA GLN A 8 7.36 5.98 2.28
C GLN A 8 8.55 5.32 1.57
N ALA A 9 8.42 5.12 0.26
CA ALA A 9 9.50 4.60 -0.56
C ALA A 9 9.50 5.27 -1.94
N GLU A 10 10.70 5.41 -2.51
CA GLU A 10 10.89 5.78 -3.90
C GLU A 10 10.48 4.63 -4.81
N THR A 11 10.14 4.92 -6.06
CA THR A 11 9.74 3.89 -7.01
C THR A 11 10.81 3.65 -8.04
N GLN A 12 10.97 2.37 -8.41
CA GLN A 12 11.75 1.96 -9.56
C GLN A 12 10.82 1.19 -10.50
N ALA A 13 10.79 1.57 -11.77
CA ALA A 13 9.87 1.02 -12.77
C ALA A 13 9.87 -0.52 -12.77
N ASN A 14 8.68 -1.11 -12.62
CA ASN A 14 8.45 -2.56 -12.65
C ASN A 14 9.22 -3.34 -11.57
N VAL A 15 9.67 -2.69 -10.50
CA VAL A 15 10.31 -3.35 -9.35
C VAL A 15 9.33 -3.36 -8.18
N PRO A 16 8.72 -4.53 -7.86
CA PRO A 16 7.84 -4.66 -6.71
C PRO A 16 8.60 -4.44 -5.40
N PHE A 17 7.96 -3.79 -4.44
CA PHE A 17 8.47 -3.62 -3.09
C PHE A 17 7.36 -3.74 -2.06
N SER A 18 7.73 -3.83 -0.79
CA SER A 18 6.79 -3.98 0.32
C SER A 18 7.09 -3.00 1.44
N LEU A 19 6.03 -2.41 1.99
CA LEU A 19 6.08 -1.56 3.17
C LEU A 19 5.52 -2.34 4.36
N GLU A 20 6.38 -2.70 5.31
CA GLU A 20 6.03 -3.49 6.49
C GLU A 20 5.90 -2.62 7.73
N PHE A 21 4.73 -2.65 8.35
CA PHE A 21 4.40 -1.93 9.57
C PHE A 21 4.63 -2.84 10.79
N ASP A 22 4.99 -2.23 11.93
CA ASP A 22 5.18 -2.93 13.20
C ASP A 22 3.85 -3.37 13.86
N VAL A 23 2.73 -2.86 13.35
CA VAL A 23 1.36 -3.13 13.81
C VAL A 23 0.56 -3.97 12.81
N LEU A 24 -0.42 -4.70 13.33
CA LEU A 24 -1.38 -5.47 12.54
C LEU A 24 -2.48 -4.51 12.05
N GLY A 25 -2.50 -4.21 10.75
CA GLY A 25 -3.41 -3.24 10.16
C GLY A 25 -4.64 -3.87 9.51
N LEU A 26 -5.75 -3.16 9.67
CA LEU A 26 -7.05 -3.47 9.05
C LEU A 26 -7.34 -2.56 7.86
N GLU A 27 -6.84 -1.33 7.89
CA GLU A 27 -6.99 -0.36 6.82
C GLU A 27 -5.69 0.41 6.58
N TYR A 28 -5.35 0.56 5.30
CA TYR A 28 -4.16 1.26 4.85
C TYR A 28 -4.55 2.32 3.82
N PHE A 29 -4.13 3.55 4.04
CA PHE A 29 -4.17 4.59 3.02
C PHE A 29 -2.87 4.55 2.22
N VAL A 30 -2.97 4.40 0.90
CA VAL A 30 -1.82 4.44 -0.02
C VAL A 30 -1.99 5.62 -0.95
N MET A 31 -1.01 6.52 -0.96
CA MET A 31 -0.97 7.72 -1.78
C MET A 31 0.16 7.59 -2.80
N ASN A 32 -0.21 7.74 -4.08
CA ASN A 32 0.73 7.78 -5.17
C ASN A 32 1.10 9.23 -5.48
N CYS A 33 2.32 9.65 -5.13
CA CYS A 33 2.85 10.97 -5.47
C CYS A 33 3.72 10.95 -6.75
N THR A 34 3.85 9.80 -7.42
CA THR A 34 4.63 9.66 -8.67
C THR A 34 3.83 10.20 -9.86
N ASP A 35 4.50 10.25 -11.03
CA ASP A 35 3.91 10.66 -12.29
C ASP A 35 3.28 9.49 -13.08
N ASP A 36 3.45 8.24 -12.63
CA ASP A 36 2.97 7.02 -13.28
C ASP A 36 1.99 6.24 -12.38
N TYR A 37 1.30 5.23 -12.91
CA TYR A 37 0.44 4.41 -12.07
C TYR A 37 1.25 3.56 -11.08
N VAL A 38 0.61 3.31 -9.94
CA VAL A 38 1.12 2.40 -8.91
C VAL A 38 0.02 1.42 -8.56
N TYR A 39 0.35 0.14 -8.52
CA TYR A 39 -0.58 -0.92 -8.14
C TYR A 39 -0.30 -1.36 -6.72
N ALA A 40 -1.31 -1.39 -5.86
CA ALA A 40 -1.16 -1.77 -4.47
C ALA A 40 -2.04 -2.97 -4.08
N SER A 41 -1.53 -3.81 -3.20
CA SER A 41 -2.25 -4.98 -2.67
C SER A 41 -1.82 -5.30 -1.25
N LEU A 42 -2.70 -5.97 -0.50
CA LEU A 42 -2.39 -6.54 0.82
C LEU A 42 -1.95 -8.00 0.74
N LYS A 43 -2.05 -8.62 -0.43
CA LYS A 43 -1.68 -10.01 -0.68
C LYS A 43 -0.28 -10.08 -1.30
N LYS A 44 0.59 -10.89 -0.69
CA LYS A 44 1.93 -11.15 -1.20
C LYS A 44 1.87 -11.79 -2.58
N ASN A 45 2.67 -11.28 -3.53
CA ASN A 45 2.75 -11.78 -4.90
C ASN A 45 1.38 -11.83 -5.61
N ALA A 46 0.48 -10.89 -5.28
CA ALA A 46 -0.76 -10.73 -6.03
C ALA A 46 -0.43 -10.44 -7.51
N PRO A 47 -1.11 -11.10 -8.47
CA PRO A 47 -0.96 -10.76 -9.86
C PRO A 47 -1.55 -9.35 -10.11
N LEU A 48 -1.07 -8.66 -11.14
CA LEU A 48 -1.37 -7.24 -11.38
C LEU A 48 -2.88 -6.95 -11.48
N ASP A 49 -3.66 -7.90 -11.98
CA ASP A 49 -5.12 -7.87 -12.10
C ASP A 49 -5.86 -7.98 -10.77
N GLU A 50 -5.23 -8.54 -9.74
CA GLU A 50 -5.73 -8.55 -8.36
C GLU A 50 -5.29 -7.32 -7.56
N CYS A 51 -4.41 -6.48 -8.12
CA CYS A 51 -3.94 -5.26 -7.47
C CYS A 51 -4.84 -4.07 -7.80
N LEU A 52 -4.95 -3.12 -6.87
CA LEU A 52 -5.70 -1.90 -7.11
C LEU A 52 -4.81 -0.84 -7.78
N PRO A 53 -5.19 -0.33 -8.97
CA PRO A 53 -4.46 0.75 -9.63
C PRO A 53 -4.70 2.08 -8.91
N ILE A 54 -3.62 2.80 -8.66
CA ILE A 54 -3.60 4.13 -8.04
C ILE A 54 -3.04 5.11 -9.07
N PRO A 55 -3.88 5.97 -9.67
CA PRO A 55 -3.41 6.98 -10.61
C PRO A 55 -2.40 7.95 -9.99
N PRO A 56 -1.61 8.65 -10.82
CA PRO A 56 -0.71 9.71 -10.38
C PRO A 56 -1.44 10.78 -9.55
N GLY A 57 -0.86 11.16 -8.41
CA GLY A 57 -1.43 12.18 -7.52
C GLY A 57 -2.68 11.77 -6.75
N CYS A 58 -3.12 10.51 -6.84
CA CYS A 58 -4.29 10.00 -6.13
C CYS A 58 -3.91 9.15 -4.92
N GLY A 59 -4.87 8.97 -4.01
CA GLY A 59 -4.75 8.01 -2.91
C GLY A 59 -5.96 7.09 -2.83
N ILE A 60 -5.75 5.88 -2.32
CA ILE A 60 -6.79 4.88 -2.12
C ILE A 60 -6.69 4.27 -0.72
N VAL A 61 -7.80 3.76 -0.21
CA VAL A 61 -7.82 2.96 1.01
C VAL A 61 -7.91 1.48 0.66
N LEU A 62 -6.94 0.70 1.14
CA LEU A 62 -6.96 -0.76 1.12
C LEU A 62 -7.52 -1.25 2.45
N THR A 63 -8.65 -1.95 2.41
CA THR A 63 -9.31 -2.49 3.61
C THR A 63 -9.31 -4.02 3.56
N VAL A 64 -8.88 -4.65 4.66
CA VAL A 64 -9.03 -6.09 4.86
C VAL A 64 -10.51 -6.42 5.05
N ASN A 65 -11.02 -7.44 4.34
CA ASN A 65 -12.40 -7.86 4.48
C ASN A 65 -12.63 -8.60 5.81
N LYS A 66 -12.99 -7.84 6.84
CA LYS A 66 -13.28 -8.34 8.19
C LYS A 66 -14.36 -9.43 8.26
N ARG A 67 -15.26 -9.51 7.27
CA ARG A 67 -16.36 -10.50 7.26
C ARG A 67 -15.95 -11.87 6.76
N ARG A 68 -14.94 -11.95 5.88
CA ARG A 68 -14.46 -13.23 5.34
C ARG A 68 -13.24 -13.75 6.09
N GLU A 69 -12.37 -12.86 6.55
CA GLU A 69 -11.08 -13.25 7.09
C GLU A 69 -10.72 -12.36 8.31
N PRO A 70 -11.42 -12.53 9.45
CA PRO A 70 -11.20 -11.71 10.65
C PRO A 70 -9.79 -11.85 11.24
N GLU A 71 -9.04 -12.90 10.85
CA GLU A 71 -7.67 -13.17 11.28
C GLU A 71 -6.61 -12.68 10.27
N ASN A 72 -7.00 -12.30 9.03
CA ASN A 72 -6.08 -11.87 7.98
C ASN A 72 -5.82 -10.36 8.00
N CYS A 73 -5.58 -9.82 9.18
CA CYS A 73 -4.95 -8.51 9.26
C CYS A 73 -3.57 -8.60 8.60
N SER A 74 -3.22 -7.63 7.77
CA SER A 74 -1.89 -7.59 7.16
C SER A 74 -0.95 -6.80 8.07
N LYS A 75 0.35 -6.98 7.91
CA LYS A 75 1.37 -6.00 8.34
C LYS A 75 1.99 -5.29 7.16
N THR A 76 1.70 -5.74 5.95
CA THR A 76 2.49 -5.41 4.77
C THR A 76 1.59 -4.91 3.65
N VAL A 77 1.97 -3.79 3.07
CA VAL A 77 1.41 -3.28 1.81
C VAL A 77 2.41 -3.59 0.71
N TYR A 78 1.97 -4.31 -0.32
CA TYR A 78 2.77 -4.63 -1.50
C TYR A 78 2.46 -3.63 -2.59
N ILE A 79 3.51 -3.12 -3.24
CA ILE A 79 3.42 -2.06 -4.23
C ILE A 79 4.20 -2.47 -5.48
N ILE A 80 3.58 -2.26 -6.64
CA ILE A 80 4.18 -2.47 -7.96
C ILE A 80 4.04 -1.16 -8.74
N PRO A 81 5.12 -0.38 -8.89
CA PRO A 81 5.09 0.85 -9.68
C PRO A 81 5.32 0.59 -11.17
N GLU A 82 4.65 1.35 -12.04
CA GLU A 82 4.94 1.31 -13.49
C GLU A 82 6.21 2.08 -13.86
N GLY A 83 6.47 3.19 -13.17
CA GLY A 83 7.56 4.11 -13.46
C GLY A 83 8.58 4.30 -12.34
N THR A 84 9.76 4.79 -12.71
CA THR A 84 10.80 5.22 -11.77
C THR A 84 10.56 6.67 -11.43
N SER A 85 10.43 6.98 -10.13
CA SER A 85 10.16 8.33 -9.67
C SER A 85 10.83 8.59 -8.32
N GLU A 86 11.48 9.76 -8.21
CA GLU A 86 12.01 10.29 -6.95
C GLU A 86 10.87 10.78 -6.03
N ARG A 87 9.68 11.06 -6.59
CA ARG A 87 8.48 11.30 -5.80
C ARG A 87 8.02 9.97 -5.22
N LYS A 88 7.75 9.95 -3.92
CA LYS A 88 7.59 8.72 -3.13
C LYS A 88 6.14 8.22 -3.15
N VAL A 89 5.96 6.91 -3.05
CA VAL A 89 4.67 6.33 -2.63
C VAL A 89 4.63 6.36 -1.12
N VAL A 90 3.51 6.83 -0.56
CA VAL A 90 3.30 6.92 0.88
C VAL A 90 2.23 5.92 1.28
N ALA A 91 2.49 5.10 2.28
CA ALA A 91 1.49 4.24 2.89
C ALA A 91 1.35 4.61 4.38
N GLN A 92 0.11 4.69 4.83
CA GLN A 92 -0.24 4.93 6.22
C GLN A 92 -1.17 3.82 6.69
N CYS A 93 -0.85 3.18 7.81
CA CYS A 93 -1.83 2.37 8.50
C CYS A 93 -2.79 3.33 9.21
N ILE A 94 -4.08 3.28 8.88
CA ILE A 94 -5.10 4.21 9.42
C ILE A 94 -6.02 3.54 10.44
N LEU A 95 -6.11 2.20 10.39
CA LEU A 95 -6.81 1.41 11.40
C LEU A 95 -5.96 0.18 11.74
N TRP A 96 -5.60 0.02 13.00
CA TRP A 96 -4.77 -1.07 13.51
C TRP A 96 -5.31 -1.60 14.85
N GLN A 97 -4.88 -2.82 15.21
CA GLN A 97 -5.17 -3.47 16.49
C GLN A 97 -3.96 -3.45 17.43
#